data_AF-A0A956R1C1-F1
#
_entry.id   AF-A0A956R1C1-F1
#
_cell.length_a   1.000
_cell.length_b   1.000
_cell.length_c   1.000
_cell.angle_alpha   90.00
_cell.angle_beta   90.00
_cell.angle_gamma   90.00
#
_symmetry.space_group_name_H-M   'P 1'
#
loop_
_entity.id
_entity.type
_entity.pdbx_description
1 polymer ?
#
loop_
_entity_poly.entity_id
_entity_poly.type
_entity_poly.pdbx_seq_one_letter_code
_entity_poly.pdbx_strand_id
1 'polypeptide(L)'
;LHWYTTCGDPVCNGYGGPWRGVPMCPDIQEGDPCDSEGATCDFGSDCNALFICAAEDPKQQEGGCPISRREYKRDIDYLGAEEARDFYDDLMQLRLATYRYRARQDGKLQLGVILEDGVAADGQAEIWADPANDRVDLYNYSSLAIVGVQTQAAELEQLRAELAALRKEVAGLKARCE
;
A
#
# COMPACT_ATOMS: atom_id res chain seq x y z
N LEU A 1 14.98 26.51 -8.91
CA LEU A 1 14.61 25.08 -8.80
C LEU A 1 15.84 24.29 -9.18
N HIS A 2 15.96 23.06 -8.69
CA HIS A 2 17.06 22.16 -9.06
C HIS A 2 16.51 20.77 -9.41
N TRP A 3 17.27 20.04 -10.22
CA TRP A 3 16.99 18.64 -10.50
C TRP A 3 17.32 17.77 -9.29
N TYR A 4 16.37 16.94 -8.87
CA TYR A 4 16.55 15.93 -7.81
C TYR A 4 16.14 14.56 -8.32
N THR A 5 16.72 13.50 -7.75
CA THR A 5 16.29 12.14 -8.04
C THR A 5 15.05 11.78 -7.24
N THR A 6 14.09 11.07 -7.85
CA THR A 6 12.99 10.42 -7.13
C THR A 6 13.50 9.15 -6.42
N CYS A 7 12.67 8.57 -5.55
CA CYS A 7 13.04 7.37 -4.78
C CYS A 7 13.32 6.12 -5.63
N GLY A 8 12.81 6.08 -6.86
CA GLY A 8 12.81 4.87 -7.68
C GLY A 8 11.90 3.77 -7.12
N ASP A 9 12.14 2.55 -7.58
CA ASP A 9 11.42 1.37 -7.12
C ASP A 9 11.76 1.07 -5.64
N PRO A 10 10.81 0.54 -4.85
CA PRO A 10 11.09 0.06 -3.50
C PRO A 10 12.20 -1.00 -3.42
N VAL A 11 12.40 -1.76 -4.51
CA VAL A 11 13.49 -2.73 -4.69
C VAL A 11 14.02 -2.62 -6.11
N CYS A 12 15.31 -2.30 -6.26
CA CYS A 12 15.95 -2.14 -7.57
C CYS A 12 16.11 -3.49 -8.29
N ASN A 13 15.51 -3.63 -9.47
CA ASN A 13 15.62 -4.83 -10.32
C ASN A 13 16.26 -4.54 -11.68
N GLY A 14 16.99 -3.42 -11.79
CA GLY A 14 17.50 -2.90 -13.05
C GLY A 14 16.52 -1.95 -13.73
N TYR A 15 17.00 -1.34 -14.81
CA TYR A 15 16.22 -0.39 -15.60
C TYR A 15 15.08 -1.08 -16.38
N GLY A 16 13.85 -0.59 -16.17
CA GLY A 16 12.60 -1.09 -16.76
C GLY A 16 11.97 -0.17 -17.82
N GLY A 17 12.58 1.00 -18.10
CA GLY A 17 12.11 1.96 -19.09
C GLY A 17 12.47 1.59 -20.54
N PRO A 18 12.22 2.49 -21.51
CA PRO A 18 11.74 3.86 -21.33
C PRO A 18 10.23 3.94 -21.03
N TRP A 19 9.86 4.90 -20.17
CA TRP A 19 8.47 5.10 -19.75
C TRP A 19 7.69 5.99 -20.73
N ARG A 20 6.48 5.58 -21.10
CA ARG A 20 5.65 6.36 -22.02
C ARG A 20 5.31 7.73 -21.43
N GLY A 21 5.69 8.79 -22.14
CA GLY A 21 5.41 10.18 -21.74
C GLY A 21 6.48 10.80 -20.85
N VAL A 22 7.54 10.07 -20.51
CA VAL A 22 8.72 10.60 -19.83
C VAL A 22 9.87 10.65 -20.83
N PRO A 23 10.40 11.83 -21.18
CA PRO A 23 11.54 11.93 -22.09
C PRO A 23 12.81 11.41 -21.41
N MET A 24 13.77 10.90 -22.19
CA MET A 24 15.11 10.67 -21.67
C MET A 24 15.73 12.00 -21.24
N CYS A 25 16.46 11.99 -20.14
CA CYS A 25 17.17 13.15 -19.67
C CYS A 25 18.25 13.59 -20.67
N PRO A 26 18.46 14.91 -20.84
CA PRO A 26 19.70 15.41 -21.39
C PRO A 26 20.86 15.13 -20.43
N ASP A 27 22.06 15.61 -20.75
CA ASP A 27 23.20 15.54 -19.84
C ASP A 27 22.96 16.49 -18.64
N ILE A 28 22.32 15.95 -17.60
CA ILE A 28 21.97 16.65 -16.36
C ILE A 28 22.42 15.83 -15.16
N GLN A 29 22.76 16.52 -14.07
CA GLN A 29 23.16 15.96 -12.80
C GLN A 29 22.23 16.42 -11.68
N GLU A 30 22.18 15.65 -10.59
CA GLU A 30 21.45 16.06 -9.39
C GLU A 30 22.06 17.37 -8.85
N GLY A 31 21.20 18.34 -8.57
CA GLY A 31 21.58 19.69 -8.16
C GLY A 31 21.70 20.70 -9.31
N ASP A 32 21.65 20.28 -10.57
CA ASP A 32 21.65 21.22 -11.70
C ASP A 32 20.42 22.13 -11.69
N PRO A 33 20.52 23.39 -12.13
CA PRO A 33 19.39 24.30 -12.21
C PRO A 33 18.37 23.83 -13.24
N CYS A 34 17.09 24.12 -12.97
CA CYS A 34 15.99 23.81 -13.87
C CYS A 34 14.90 24.89 -13.81
N ASP A 35 14.12 25.01 -14.89
CA ASP A 35 13.21 26.15 -15.09
C ASP A 35 11.73 25.83 -14.84
N SER A 36 11.33 24.56 -14.92
CA SER A 36 9.93 24.14 -14.80
C SER A 36 9.72 23.16 -13.66
N GLU A 37 9.08 23.63 -12.59
CA GLU A 37 8.70 22.80 -11.45
C GLU A 37 7.83 21.62 -11.89
N GLY A 38 8.14 20.43 -11.35
CA GLY A 38 7.46 19.18 -11.70
C GLY A 38 7.86 18.59 -13.05
N ALA A 39 8.75 19.23 -13.83
CA ALA A 39 9.31 18.60 -15.02
C ALA A 39 10.05 17.32 -14.63
N THR A 40 9.89 16.26 -15.41
CA THR A 40 10.54 14.97 -15.16
C THR A 40 11.24 14.45 -16.41
N CYS A 41 12.30 13.66 -16.20
CA CYS A 41 12.94 12.91 -17.27
C CYS A 41 13.59 11.62 -16.73
N ASP A 42 13.86 10.69 -17.64
CA ASP A 42 14.44 9.38 -17.35
C ASP A 42 15.94 9.36 -17.67
N PHE A 43 16.78 9.14 -16.67
CA PHE A 43 18.24 9.05 -16.83
C PHE A 43 18.75 7.61 -16.90
N GLY A 44 17.86 6.62 -17.06
CA GLY A 44 18.26 5.22 -17.16
C GLY A 44 18.73 4.62 -15.84
N SER A 45 18.12 5.02 -14.72
CA SER A 45 18.47 4.50 -13.40
C SER A 45 18.23 2.98 -13.31
N ASP A 46 19.21 2.26 -12.76
CA ASP A 46 19.07 0.82 -12.42
C ASP A 46 18.02 0.55 -11.32
N CYS A 47 17.46 1.61 -10.73
CA CYS A 47 16.37 1.53 -9.78
C CYS A 47 15.10 2.27 -10.25
N ASN A 48 14.99 2.59 -11.55
CA ASN A 48 13.84 3.31 -12.12
C ASN A 48 13.53 4.67 -11.46
N ALA A 49 14.52 5.27 -10.80
CA ALA A 49 14.44 6.66 -10.37
C ALA A 49 14.41 7.58 -11.60
N LEU A 50 13.68 8.68 -11.49
CA LEU A 50 13.61 9.75 -12.47
C LEU A 50 14.26 11.01 -11.91
N PHE A 51 14.65 11.93 -12.77
CA PHE A 51 14.89 13.31 -12.35
C PHE A 51 13.56 14.06 -12.28
N ILE A 52 13.43 14.91 -11.26
CA ILE A 52 12.33 15.87 -11.10
C ILE A 52 12.89 17.25 -10.74
N CYS A 53 12.38 18.28 -11.41
CA CYS A 53 12.72 19.66 -11.11
C CYS A 53 11.85 20.16 -9.95
N ALA A 54 12.46 20.50 -8.81
CA ALA A 54 11.72 20.94 -7.63
C ALA A 54 12.47 22.05 -6.86
N ALA A 55 11.77 22.68 -5.91
CA ALA A 55 12.39 23.65 -4.99
C ALA A 55 13.32 22.95 -3.98
N GLU A 56 12.91 21.78 -3.50
CA GLU A 56 13.58 21.00 -2.44
C GLU A 56 13.66 19.51 -2.83
N ASP A 57 14.60 18.76 -2.24
CA ASP A 57 14.76 17.33 -2.53
C ASP A 57 13.51 16.55 -2.11
N PRO A 58 12.73 15.95 -3.05
CA PRO A 58 11.51 15.22 -2.72
C PRO A 58 11.78 14.02 -1.82
N LYS A 59 13.02 13.50 -1.77
CA LYS A 59 13.39 12.38 -0.89
C LYS A 59 13.43 12.80 0.58
N GLN A 60 13.60 14.10 0.87
CA GLN A 60 13.75 14.67 2.21
C GLN A 60 12.48 15.40 2.69
N GLN A 61 11.45 15.50 1.84
CA GLN A 61 10.19 16.17 2.17
C GLN A 61 9.22 15.22 2.91
N GLU A 62 8.18 15.80 3.50
CA GLU A 62 7.04 15.04 4.03
C GLU A 62 6.38 14.24 2.89
N GLY A 63 6.27 12.91 3.05
CA GLY A 63 5.89 12.01 1.95
C GLY A 63 7.03 11.57 1.02
N GLY A 64 8.29 11.86 1.39
CA GLY A 64 9.50 11.38 0.71
C GLY A 64 9.67 9.85 0.77
N CYS A 65 10.88 9.35 0.52
CA CYS A 65 11.08 7.90 0.38
C CYS A 65 10.69 7.15 1.66
N PRO A 66 9.80 6.14 1.60
CA PRO A 66 9.38 5.43 2.81
C PRO A 66 10.58 4.82 3.56
N ILE A 67 10.77 5.22 4.83
CA ILE A 67 11.82 4.67 5.70
C ILE A 67 11.18 3.77 6.77
N SER A 68 11.43 2.47 6.68
CA SER A 68 10.92 1.47 7.63
C SER A 68 11.91 1.17 8.77
N ARG A 69 12.41 2.22 9.43
CA ARG A 69 13.30 2.12 10.60
C ARG A 69 12.74 2.92 11.78
N ARG A 70 12.84 2.35 12.99
CA ARG A 70 12.30 2.93 14.23
C ARG A 70 12.83 4.33 14.51
N GLU A 71 14.11 4.59 14.25
CA GLU A 71 14.75 5.88 14.51
C GLU A 71 14.12 7.06 13.74
N TYR A 72 13.42 6.78 12.64
CA TYR A 72 12.71 7.77 11.82
C TYR A 72 11.21 7.83 12.11
N LYS A 73 10.73 7.13 13.16
CA LYS A 73 9.31 7.06 13.52
C LYS A 73 9.13 7.46 14.99
N ARG A 74 8.04 8.14 15.29
CA ARG A 74 7.61 8.50 16.66
C ARG A 74 6.25 7.85 16.97
N ASP A 75 5.87 7.84 18.24
CA ASP A 75 4.54 7.39 18.69
C ASP A 75 4.20 5.98 18.16
N ILE A 76 5.13 5.04 18.34
CA ILE A 76 5.03 3.67 17.79
C ILE A 76 4.34 2.76 18.79
N ASP A 77 3.08 2.46 18.51
CA ASP A 77 2.31 1.41 19.18
C ASP A 77 2.21 0.17 18.29
N TYR A 78 2.33 -1.00 18.92
CA TYR A 78 2.21 -2.28 18.23
C TYR A 78 0.79 -2.80 18.39
N LEU A 79 0.20 -3.28 17.30
CA LEU A 79 -1.17 -3.77 17.30
C LEU A 79 -1.36 -4.95 18.24
N GLY A 80 -2.30 -4.80 19.19
CA GLY A 80 -2.88 -5.89 19.95
C GLY A 80 -3.91 -6.69 19.14
N ALA A 81 -4.46 -7.75 19.75
CA ALA A 81 -5.44 -8.61 19.08
C ALA A 81 -6.78 -7.89 18.78
N GLU A 82 -7.18 -6.97 19.67
CA GLU A 82 -8.41 -6.17 19.51
C GLU A 82 -8.26 -5.16 18.36
N GLU A 83 -7.20 -4.36 18.37
CA GLU A 83 -6.91 -3.39 17.30
C GLU A 83 -6.72 -4.08 15.94
N ALA A 84 -6.01 -5.22 15.91
CA ALA A 84 -5.87 -6.02 14.69
C ALA A 84 -7.21 -6.59 14.20
N ARG A 85 -8.19 -6.78 15.09
CA ARG A 85 -9.54 -7.20 14.72
C ARG A 85 -10.34 -6.05 14.13
N ASP A 86 -10.24 -4.85 14.69
CA ASP A 86 -10.89 -3.66 14.15
C ASP A 86 -10.43 -3.40 12.70
N PHE A 87 -9.11 -3.40 12.47
CA PHE A 87 -8.56 -3.29 11.11
C PHE A 87 -9.00 -4.43 10.17
N TYR A 88 -9.17 -5.64 10.69
CA TYR A 88 -9.68 -6.75 9.90
C TYR A 88 -11.15 -6.54 9.52
N ASP A 89 -11.99 -6.12 10.46
CA ASP A 89 -13.41 -5.90 10.23
C ASP A 89 -13.65 -4.73 9.25
N ASP A 90 -12.80 -3.69 9.30
CA ASP A 90 -12.78 -2.62 8.29
C ASP A 90 -12.34 -3.15 6.92
N LEU A 91 -11.25 -3.92 6.85
CA LEU A 91 -10.77 -4.52 5.61
C LEU A 91 -11.83 -5.44 4.96
N MET A 92 -12.60 -6.18 5.76
CA MET A 92 -13.66 -7.07 5.26
C MET A 92 -14.88 -6.31 4.72
N GLN A 93 -15.07 -5.06 5.10
CA GLN A 93 -16.13 -4.20 4.54
C GLN A 93 -15.73 -3.59 3.19
N LEU A 94 -14.44 -3.63 2.85
CA LEU A 94 -13.92 -3.03 1.64
C LEU A 94 -14.47 -3.70 0.38
N ARG A 95 -15.06 -2.89 -0.49
CA ARG A 95 -15.68 -3.36 -1.73
C ARG A 95 -14.65 -3.44 -2.85
N LEU A 96 -14.50 -4.64 -3.40
CA LEU A 96 -13.73 -4.85 -4.63
C LEU A 96 -14.62 -4.65 -5.85
N ALA A 97 -14.11 -3.87 -6.81
CA ALA A 97 -14.75 -3.60 -8.08
C ALA A 97 -13.83 -3.96 -9.24
N THR A 98 -14.44 -4.26 -10.39
CA THR A 98 -13.71 -4.28 -11.66
C THR A 98 -14.03 -3.04 -12.46
N TYR A 99 -13.02 -2.44 -13.06
CA TYR A 99 -13.18 -1.16 -13.76
C TYR A 99 -12.26 -1.04 -14.98
N ARG A 100 -12.59 -0.09 -15.85
CA ARG A 100 -11.73 0.36 -16.96
C ARG A 100 -11.59 1.88 -16.87
N TYR A 101 -10.39 2.40 -17.08
CA TYR A 101 -10.18 3.84 -17.09
C TYR A 101 -10.89 4.48 -18.26
N ARG A 102 -11.64 5.56 -18.00
CA ARG A 102 -12.35 6.34 -19.04
C ARG A 102 -11.41 6.84 -20.14
N ALA A 103 -10.18 7.20 -19.78
CA ALA A 103 -9.15 7.69 -20.70
C ALA A 103 -8.64 6.63 -21.69
N ARG A 104 -8.94 5.33 -21.49
CA ARG A 104 -8.52 4.25 -22.38
C ARG A 104 -9.72 3.40 -22.78
N GLN A 105 -10.35 3.76 -23.91
CA GLN A 105 -11.56 3.09 -24.39
C GLN A 105 -11.35 1.59 -24.71
N ASP A 106 -10.14 1.19 -25.06
CA ASP A 106 -9.70 -0.20 -25.28
C ASP A 106 -8.91 -0.78 -24.08
N GLY A 107 -8.85 -0.06 -22.95
CA GLY A 107 -8.04 -0.42 -21.80
C GLY A 107 -8.45 -1.75 -21.16
N LYS A 108 -7.47 -2.48 -20.64
CA LYS A 108 -7.67 -3.75 -19.91
C LYS A 108 -8.58 -3.56 -18.69
N LEU A 109 -9.47 -4.53 -18.44
CA LEU A 109 -10.25 -4.61 -17.21
C LEU A 109 -9.31 -4.80 -16.01
N GLN A 110 -9.44 -3.94 -15.01
CA GLN A 110 -8.69 -4.00 -13.76
C GLN A 110 -9.58 -4.50 -12.62
N LEU A 111 -8.96 -5.05 -11.59
CA LEU A 111 -9.56 -5.34 -10.29
C LEU A 111 -8.93 -4.39 -9.26
N GLY A 112 -9.74 -3.77 -8.41
CA GLY A 112 -9.25 -2.90 -7.35
C GLY A 112 -10.37 -2.36 -6.50
N VAL A 113 -10.10 -1.25 -5.82
CA VAL A 113 -11.03 -0.54 -4.95
C VAL A 113 -11.44 0.79 -5.58
N ILE A 114 -12.55 1.33 -5.08
CA ILE A 114 -13.06 2.66 -5.43
C ILE A 114 -12.97 3.49 -4.15
N LEU A 115 -12.27 4.63 -4.18
CA LEU A 115 -11.99 5.42 -2.98
C LEU A 115 -13.30 5.89 -2.32
N GLU A 116 -14.32 6.23 -3.11
CA GLU A 116 -15.62 6.68 -2.64
C GLU A 116 -16.44 5.56 -1.96
N ASP A 117 -16.11 4.29 -2.20
CA ASP A 117 -16.72 3.15 -1.49
C ASP A 117 -16.05 2.91 -0.11
N GLY A 118 -14.96 3.62 0.18
CA GLY A 118 -14.20 3.54 1.42
C GLY A 118 -14.32 4.83 2.22
N VAL A 119 -15.29 4.90 3.11
CA VAL A 119 -15.42 6.00 4.07
C VAL A 119 -15.54 5.37 5.44
N ALA A 120 -14.59 5.66 6.33
CA ALA A 120 -14.65 5.18 7.69
C ALA A 120 -15.95 5.66 8.36
N ALA A 121 -16.47 4.89 9.32
CA ALA A 121 -17.76 5.18 9.97
C ALA A 121 -17.83 6.58 10.62
N ASP A 122 -16.68 7.20 10.91
CA ASP A 122 -16.53 8.52 11.50
C ASP A 122 -16.28 9.65 10.47
N GLY A 123 -16.32 9.33 9.17
CA GLY A 123 -16.08 10.28 8.08
C GLY A 123 -14.61 10.62 7.83
N GLN A 124 -13.66 9.91 8.45
CA GLN A 124 -12.24 10.07 8.18
C GLN A 124 -11.84 9.33 6.90
N ALA A 125 -10.80 9.84 6.23
CA ALA A 125 -10.18 9.15 5.11
C ALA A 125 -9.57 7.84 5.61
N GLU A 126 -9.92 6.74 4.94
CA GLU A 126 -9.41 5.43 5.29
C GLU A 126 -7.88 5.36 5.14
N ILE A 127 -7.21 4.62 6.04
CA ILE A 127 -5.74 4.55 6.10
C ILE A 127 -5.07 4.05 4.81
N TRP A 128 -5.81 3.30 3.98
CA TRP A 128 -5.33 2.78 2.69
C TRP A 128 -5.53 3.73 1.51
N ALA A 129 -6.19 4.87 1.69
CA ALA A 129 -6.45 5.85 0.64
C ALA A 129 -5.45 7.02 0.71
N ASP A 130 -5.04 7.51 -0.46
CA ASP A 130 -4.36 8.78 -0.67
C ASP A 130 -5.33 9.72 -1.40
N PRO A 131 -6.27 10.35 -0.67
CA PRO A 131 -7.31 11.18 -1.27
C PRO A 131 -6.76 12.47 -1.89
N ALA A 132 -5.57 12.93 -1.47
CA ALA A 132 -4.94 14.11 -2.05
C ALA A 132 -4.53 13.90 -3.51
N ASN A 133 -4.34 12.65 -3.92
CA ASN A 133 -3.87 12.28 -5.25
C ASN A 133 -4.81 11.28 -5.97
N ASP A 134 -6.04 11.12 -5.49
CA ASP A 134 -7.06 10.23 -6.05
C ASP A 134 -6.55 8.79 -6.29
N ARG A 135 -5.80 8.24 -5.34
CA ARG A 135 -5.19 6.90 -5.47
C ARG A 135 -5.17 6.12 -4.16
N VAL A 136 -4.83 4.84 -4.29
CA VAL A 136 -4.59 3.95 -3.14
C VAL A 136 -3.17 4.18 -2.63
N ASP A 137 -3.01 4.30 -1.31
CA ASP A 137 -1.72 4.12 -0.66
C ASP A 137 -1.41 2.62 -0.61
N LEU A 138 -0.60 2.16 -1.56
CA LEU A 138 -0.28 0.75 -1.70
C LEU A 138 0.47 0.18 -0.49
N TYR A 139 1.27 1.00 0.20
CA TYR A 139 2.03 0.56 1.36
C TYR A 139 1.10 0.30 2.55
N ASN A 140 0.17 1.22 2.83
CA ASN A 140 -0.81 1.03 3.89
C ASN A 140 -1.81 -0.08 3.52
N TYR A 141 -2.26 -0.12 2.27
CA TYR A 141 -3.15 -1.17 1.78
C TYR A 141 -2.55 -2.58 1.91
N SER A 142 -1.27 -2.75 1.56
CA SER A 142 -0.58 -4.03 1.73
C SER A 142 -0.34 -4.38 3.20
N SER A 143 -0.09 -3.39 4.05
CA SER A 143 0.02 -3.60 5.50
C SER A 143 -1.30 -4.07 6.11
N LEU A 144 -2.45 -3.52 5.70
CA LEU A 144 -3.78 -4.01 6.09
C LEU A 144 -4.01 -5.46 5.66
N ALA A 145 -3.59 -5.83 4.45
CA ALA A 145 -3.71 -7.21 3.99
C ALA A 145 -2.91 -8.19 4.89
N ILE A 146 -1.73 -7.78 5.38
CA ILE A 146 -0.95 -8.57 6.35
C ILE A 146 -1.70 -8.74 7.66
N VAL A 147 -2.25 -7.65 8.21
CA VAL A 147 -3.09 -7.70 9.42
C VAL A 147 -4.25 -8.67 9.21
N GLY A 148 -4.94 -8.57 8.08
CA GLY A 148 -6.09 -9.43 7.81
C GLY A 148 -5.75 -10.92 7.71
N VAL A 149 -4.61 -11.27 7.08
CA VAL A 149 -4.12 -12.66 7.03
C VAL A 149 -3.76 -13.17 8.43
N GLN A 150 -3.09 -12.36 9.25
CA GLN A 150 -2.70 -12.73 10.61
C GLN A 150 -3.93 -12.94 11.51
N THR A 151 -4.89 -12.02 11.47
CA THR A 151 -6.15 -12.11 12.23
C THR A 151 -6.96 -13.33 11.83
N GLN A 152 -7.10 -13.59 10.52
CA GLN A 152 -7.80 -14.79 10.02
C GLN A 152 -7.09 -16.09 10.44
N ALA A 153 -5.75 -16.12 10.44
CA ALA A 153 -5.00 -17.29 10.90
C ALA A 153 -5.25 -17.59 12.39
N ALA A 154 -5.30 -16.55 13.23
CA ALA A 154 -5.62 -16.70 14.65
C ALA A 154 -7.04 -17.25 14.87
N GLU A 155 -8.04 -16.71 14.14
CA GLU A 155 -9.42 -17.18 14.20
C GLU A 155 -9.56 -18.64 13.74
N LEU A 156 -8.84 -19.04 12.69
CA LEU A 156 -8.81 -20.43 12.23
C LEU A 156 -8.26 -21.39 13.27
N GLU A 157 -7.19 -21.02 13.97
CA GLU A 157 -6.62 -21.86 15.04
C GLU A 157 -7.58 -21.98 16.24
N GLN A 158 -8.25 -20.89 16.61
CA GLN A 158 -9.29 -20.91 17.64
C GLN A 158 -10.45 -21.86 17.25
N LEU A 159 -11.01 -21.68 16.05
CA LEU A 159 -12.11 -22.50 15.55
C LEU A 159 -11.73 -23.99 15.46
N ARG A 160 -10.48 -24.30 15.07
CA ARG A 160 -9.96 -25.68 15.07
C ARG A 160 -9.90 -26.27 16.48
N ALA A 161 -9.47 -25.50 17.47
CA ALA A 161 -9.43 -25.94 18.86
C ALA A 161 -10.85 -26.19 19.42
N GLU A 162 -11.80 -25.29 19.14
CA GLU A 162 -13.20 -25.43 19.56
C GLU A 162 -13.86 -26.66 18.91
N LEU A 163 -13.66 -26.89 17.61
CA LEU A 163 -14.14 -28.08 16.92
C LEU A 163 -13.56 -29.37 17.51
N ALA A 164 -12.28 -29.37 17.89
CA ALA A 164 -11.66 -30.53 18.55
C ALA A 164 -12.29 -30.80 19.93
N ALA A 165 -12.55 -29.75 20.71
CA ALA A 165 -13.20 -29.86 22.02
C ALA A 165 -14.63 -30.40 21.89
N LEU A 166 -15.44 -29.82 20.99
CA LEU A 166 -16.82 -30.25 20.75
C LEU A 166 -16.90 -31.70 20.27
N ARG A 167 -16.01 -32.12 19.37
CA ARG A 167 -15.93 -33.51 18.93
C ARG A 167 -15.67 -34.47 20.08
N LYS A 168 -14.79 -34.10 21.01
CA LYS A 168 -14.49 -34.89 22.21
C LYS A 168 -15.71 -34.98 23.15
N GLU A 169 -16.42 -33.87 23.34
CA GLU A 169 -17.63 -33.84 24.17
C GLU A 169 -18.74 -34.72 23.60
N VAL A 170 -19.02 -34.60 22.30
CA VAL A 170 -20.02 -35.43 21.60
C VAL A 170 -19.66 -36.92 21.69
N ALA A 171 -18.39 -37.28 21.53
CA ALA A 171 -17.95 -38.67 21.69
C ALA A 171 -18.20 -39.18 23.12
N GLY A 172 -17.89 -38.36 24.14
CA GLY A 172 -18.15 -38.69 25.54
C GLY A 172 -19.64 -38.75 25.91
N LEU A 173 -20.50 -37.97 25.24
CA LEU A 173 -21.96 -38.08 25.38
C LEU A 173 -22.48 -39.38 24.77
N LYS A 174 -22.06 -39.72 23.54
CA LYS A 174 -22.47 -40.96 22.87
C LYS A 174 -22.11 -42.20 23.70
N ALA A 175 -20.88 -42.25 24.22
CA ALA A 175 -20.42 -43.36 25.06
C ALA A 175 -21.17 -43.49 26.40
N ARG A 176 -21.92 -42.48 26.83
CA ARG A 176 -22.75 -42.52 28.05
C ARG A 176 -24.19 -42.96 27.79
N CYS A 177 -24.63 -42.93 26.53
CA CYS A 177 -25.97 -43.34 26.12
C CYS A 177 -26.01 -44.79 25.58
N GLU A 178 -24.85 -45.39 25.33
CA GLU A 178 -24.63 -46.81 25.02
C GLU A 178 -24.40 -47.62 26.31
#